data_AF-A0A2P2FN24-F1
#
_entry.id   AF-A0A2P2FN24-F1
#
_cell.length_a   1.000
_cell.length_b   1.000
_cell.length_c   1.000
_cell.angle_alpha   90.00
_cell.angle_beta   90.00
_cell.angle_gamma   90.00
#
_symmetry.space_group_name_H-M   'P 1'
#
loop_
_entity.id
_entity.type
_entity.pdbx_description
1 polymer ?
#
loop_
_entity_poly.entity_id
_entity_poly.type
_entity_poly.pdbx_seq_one_letter_code
_entity_poly.pdbx_strand_id
1 'polypeptide(L)'
;MTHPVHTPVIAADGALVRFALADLLAGRTTTMHIELTDAGAAEPWLTRLVGAEATLLALGQGQAEVAARAELGRLALLLWLRRWWPAGPSLGIPSLDPALLDLETAVATADVESVAEGLLDGFEASPAELFDAAIADGALLAAAVPVAGDARESCTRLAAWFDDQDDVVRAEAAAEVSARLEMATPGQREYALAAGLDPLAPGEGVLATGRASVDWARVPPGILDAGEDTVTWRIVAAAAATRLEVVVAGAFADAAIAAFASHAGEPFAEVPLELGAGRFSGTAELDETATRLTARVHSGQLAVVVGVAGEGVAGTTAGDRAEVVALVRARPPEARTLAERAAAASADEEF
;
A
#
# COMPACT_ATOMS: atom_id res chain seq x y z
N MET A 1 -4.11 -1.61 -21.17
CA MET A 1 -3.86 -0.89 -19.92
C MET A 1 -3.02 -1.79 -19.03
N THR A 2 -1.84 -1.37 -18.61
CA THR A 2 -1.07 -2.07 -17.57
C THR A 2 -1.83 -1.98 -16.25
N HIS A 3 -1.87 -3.10 -15.51
CA HIS A 3 -2.53 -3.16 -14.21
C HIS A 3 -1.89 -2.13 -13.25
N PRO A 4 -2.66 -1.43 -12.40
CA PRO A 4 -2.13 -0.39 -11.51
C PRO A 4 -1.00 -0.88 -10.60
N VAL A 5 -1.01 -2.16 -10.23
CA VAL A 5 0.06 -2.79 -9.44
C VAL A 5 1.42 -2.76 -10.13
N HIS A 6 1.50 -2.67 -11.47
CA HIS A 6 2.76 -2.65 -12.24
C HIS A 6 3.19 -1.26 -12.69
N THR A 7 2.37 -0.25 -12.43
CA THR A 7 2.58 1.10 -12.95
C THR A 7 2.52 2.10 -11.80
N PRO A 8 3.66 2.43 -11.17
CA PRO A 8 3.75 3.57 -10.28
C PRO A 8 3.31 4.85 -11.01
N VAL A 9 2.45 5.64 -10.37
CA VAL A 9 1.84 6.84 -10.95
C VAL A 9 1.92 8.00 -9.96
N ILE A 10 2.18 9.19 -10.49
CA ILE A 10 1.90 10.47 -9.83
C ILE A 10 0.73 11.14 -10.55
N ALA A 11 -0.30 11.51 -9.80
CA ALA A 11 -1.38 12.37 -10.29
C ALA A 11 -0.95 13.83 -10.14
N ALA A 12 -0.35 14.38 -11.19
CA ALA A 12 0.06 15.78 -11.25
C ALA A 12 -1.13 16.65 -11.67
N ASP A 13 -1.04 17.95 -11.44
CA ASP A 13 -2.08 18.88 -11.88
C ASP A 13 -2.20 18.87 -13.42
N GLY A 14 -3.34 18.40 -13.92
CA GLY A 14 -3.59 18.23 -15.35
C GLY A 14 -2.86 17.08 -16.06
N ALA A 15 -2.19 16.16 -15.36
CA ALA A 15 -1.55 15.00 -15.99
C ALA A 15 -1.36 13.77 -15.08
N LEU A 16 -1.12 12.62 -15.70
CA LEU A 16 -0.61 11.42 -15.04
C LEU A 16 0.83 11.16 -15.47
N VAL A 17 1.75 11.05 -14.50
CA VAL A 17 3.14 10.66 -14.75
C VAL A 17 3.31 9.20 -14.34
N ARG A 18 3.69 8.35 -15.29
CA ARG A 18 3.79 6.90 -15.13
C ARG A 18 5.23 6.42 -15.28
N PHE A 19 5.57 5.40 -14.50
CA PHE A 19 6.88 4.75 -14.51
C PHE A 19 6.72 3.23 -14.67
N ALA A 20 7.79 2.57 -15.12
CA ALA A 20 7.88 1.12 -15.07
C ALA A 20 8.30 0.66 -13.66
N LEU A 21 7.48 -0.17 -13.01
CA LEU A 21 7.79 -0.66 -11.66
C LEU A 21 9.15 -1.36 -11.60
N ALA A 22 9.44 -2.23 -12.57
CA ALA A 22 10.68 -3.01 -12.60
C ALA A 22 11.94 -2.14 -12.61
N ASP A 23 11.91 -0.98 -13.26
CA ASP A 23 13.03 -0.07 -13.27
C ASP A 23 13.16 0.66 -11.94
N LEU A 24 12.07 1.20 -11.40
CA LEU A 24 12.07 1.86 -10.09
C LEU A 24 12.54 0.92 -8.96
N LEU A 25 12.08 -0.33 -8.96
CA LEU A 25 12.53 -1.34 -8.00
C LEU A 25 14.01 -1.71 -8.21
N ALA A 26 14.52 -1.68 -9.44
CA ALA A 26 15.93 -1.93 -9.70
C ALA A 26 16.85 -0.71 -9.45
N GLY A 27 16.31 0.41 -8.95
CA GLY A 27 17.05 1.66 -8.76
C GLY A 27 17.45 2.33 -10.08
N ARG A 28 16.74 2.02 -11.17
CA ARG A 28 16.93 2.64 -12.48
C ARG A 28 15.73 3.53 -12.79
N THR A 29 15.96 4.72 -13.33
CA THR A 29 14.87 5.55 -13.85
C THR A 29 15.36 6.25 -15.10
N THR A 30 15.01 5.71 -16.27
CA THR A 30 15.49 6.22 -17.56
C THR A 30 14.45 7.09 -18.25
N THR A 31 13.19 6.65 -18.25
CA THR A 31 12.09 7.33 -18.93
C THR A 31 10.87 7.41 -18.03
N MET A 32 10.08 8.46 -18.22
CA MET A 32 8.76 8.62 -17.63
C MET A 32 7.77 8.96 -18.74
N HIS A 33 6.57 8.40 -18.62
CA HIS A 33 5.49 8.64 -19.56
C HIS A 33 4.49 9.62 -18.93
N ILE A 34 4.20 10.71 -19.62
CA ILE A 34 3.27 11.75 -19.20
C ILE A 34 2.03 11.68 -20.09
N GLU A 35 0.87 11.54 -19.48
CA GLU A 35 -0.44 11.55 -20.14
C GLU A 35 -1.21 12.78 -19.68
N LEU A 36 -1.52 13.70 -20.59
CA LEU A 36 -2.16 14.97 -20.26
C LEU A 36 -3.68 14.82 -20.19
N THR A 37 -4.27 15.29 -19.09
CA THR A 37 -5.72 15.36 -18.90
C THR A 37 -6.24 16.78 -19.01
N ASP A 38 -5.45 17.77 -18.59
CA ASP A 38 -5.69 19.20 -18.77
C ASP A 38 -4.39 19.90 -19.19
N ALA A 39 -4.33 20.28 -20.46
CA ALA A 39 -3.18 20.95 -21.05
C ALA A 39 -2.89 22.34 -20.44
N GLY A 40 -3.93 23.06 -20.00
CA GLY A 40 -3.79 24.41 -19.43
C GLY A 40 -3.17 24.37 -18.03
N ALA A 41 -3.60 23.43 -17.21
CA ALA A 41 -3.03 23.16 -15.90
C ALA A 41 -1.60 22.60 -16.01
N ALA A 42 -1.35 21.72 -16.99
CA ALA A 42 -0.06 21.05 -17.13
C ALA A 42 1.07 21.93 -17.71
N GLU A 43 0.76 22.89 -18.57
CA GLU A 43 1.76 23.66 -19.33
C GLU A 43 2.82 24.37 -18.45
N PRO A 44 2.47 25.07 -17.35
CA PRO A 44 3.44 25.81 -16.55
C PRO A 44 4.49 24.91 -15.91
N TRP A 45 4.09 23.84 -15.21
CA TRP A 45 5.03 22.93 -14.55
C TRP A 45 5.76 22.05 -15.57
N LEU A 46 5.11 21.66 -16.66
CA LEU A 46 5.74 20.83 -17.70
C LEU A 46 6.87 21.60 -18.39
N THR A 47 6.68 22.89 -18.68
CA THR A 47 7.72 23.76 -19.22
C THR A 47 8.92 23.89 -18.29
N ARG A 48 8.72 23.98 -16.97
CA ARG A 48 9.83 23.96 -15.99
C ARG A 48 10.56 22.62 -15.97
N LEU A 49 9.80 21.51 -16.09
CA LEU A 49 10.31 20.15 -15.94
C LEU A 49 11.14 19.67 -17.14
N VAL A 50 10.63 19.89 -18.36
CA VAL A 50 11.19 19.33 -19.61
C VAL A 50 11.60 20.38 -20.64
N GLY A 51 11.31 21.66 -20.38
CA GLY A 51 11.62 22.76 -21.28
C GLY A 51 10.55 23.01 -22.35
N ALA A 52 10.53 24.24 -22.88
CA ALA A 52 9.45 24.72 -23.75
C ALA A 52 9.25 23.88 -25.04
N GLU A 53 10.34 23.41 -25.66
CA GLU A 53 10.24 22.62 -26.90
C GLU A 53 9.55 21.26 -26.66
N ALA A 54 9.95 20.56 -25.61
CA ALA A 54 9.34 19.29 -25.24
C ALA A 54 7.88 19.47 -24.78
N THR A 55 7.58 20.55 -24.06
CA THR A 55 6.20 20.90 -23.69
C THR A 55 5.32 21.11 -24.90
N LEU A 56 5.75 21.88 -25.91
CA LEU A 56 4.96 22.12 -27.12
C LEU A 56 4.62 20.81 -27.86
N LEU A 57 5.57 19.88 -27.92
CA LEU A 57 5.33 18.56 -28.50
C LEU A 57 4.31 17.76 -27.66
N ALA A 58 4.47 17.77 -26.33
CA ALA A 58 3.56 17.08 -25.41
C ALA A 58 2.12 17.60 -25.52
N LEU A 59 1.93 18.92 -25.51
CA LEU A 59 0.62 19.56 -25.64
C LEU A 59 -0.05 19.23 -26.99
N GLY A 60 0.74 19.14 -28.06
CA GLY A 60 0.23 18.77 -29.39
C GLY A 60 -0.21 17.31 -29.50
N GLN A 61 0.40 16.40 -28.74
CA GLN A 61 0.10 14.95 -28.78
C GLN A 61 -0.79 14.47 -27.62
N GLY A 62 -1.00 15.29 -26.60
CA GLY A 62 -1.69 14.91 -25.35
C GLY A 62 -0.88 13.95 -24.47
N GLN A 63 0.36 13.63 -24.84
CA GLN A 63 1.24 12.72 -24.11
C GLN A 63 2.70 13.00 -24.47
N ALA A 64 3.62 12.56 -23.61
CA ALA A 64 5.05 12.60 -23.87
C ALA A 64 5.78 11.43 -23.23
N GLU A 65 6.84 10.97 -23.89
CA GLU A 65 7.85 10.12 -23.27
C GLU A 65 9.11 10.96 -23.13
N VAL A 66 9.57 11.13 -21.89
CA VAL A 66 10.66 12.05 -21.56
C VAL A 66 11.65 11.39 -20.62
N ALA A 67 12.87 11.95 -20.55
CA ALA A 67 13.87 11.50 -19.59
C ALA A 67 13.31 11.63 -18.18
N ALA A 68 13.44 10.57 -17.38
CA ALA A 68 12.92 10.58 -16.03
C ALA A 68 13.71 11.53 -15.12
N ARG A 69 12.99 12.16 -14.19
CA ARG A 69 13.56 12.90 -13.07
C ARG A 69 13.63 11.99 -11.86
N ALA A 70 14.76 12.00 -11.16
CA ALA A 70 14.99 11.10 -10.03
C ALA A 70 14.00 11.37 -8.88
N GLU A 71 13.65 12.64 -8.67
CA GLU A 71 12.72 13.12 -7.65
C GLU A 71 11.31 12.55 -7.90
N LEU A 72 10.81 12.66 -9.13
CA LEU A 72 9.52 12.09 -9.52
C LEU A 72 9.53 10.56 -9.47
N GLY A 73 10.62 9.91 -9.90
CA GLY A 73 10.76 8.45 -9.78
C GLY A 73 10.71 7.98 -8.33
N ARG A 74 11.38 8.70 -7.42
CA ARG A 74 11.36 8.40 -5.98
C ARG A 74 9.96 8.59 -5.39
N LEU A 75 9.28 9.70 -5.69
CA LEU A 75 7.92 9.95 -5.22
C LEU A 75 6.96 8.88 -5.73
N ALA A 76 6.98 8.57 -7.03
CA ALA A 76 6.12 7.54 -7.62
C ALA A 76 6.32 6.17 -6.97
N LEU A 77 7.58 5.80 -6.70
CA LEU A 77 7.88 4.56 -6.00
C LEU A 77 7.32 4.58 -4.57
N LEU A 78 7.51 5.65 -3.80
CA LEU A 78 7.03 5.73 -2.42
C LEU A 78 5.49 5.64 -2.35
N LEU A 79 4.78 6.32 -3.26
CA LEU A 79 3.33 6.21 -3.38
C LEU A 79 2.90 4.78 -3.74
N TRP A 80 3.66 4.10 -4.61
CA TRP A 80 3.42 2.70 -4.92
C TRP A 80 3.64 1.79 -3.71
N LEU A 81 4.74 1.98 -2.95
CA LEU A 81 5.04 1.19 -1.75
C LEU A 81 3.93 1.33 -0.71
N ARG A 82 3.48 2.57 -0.48
CA ARG A 82 2.37 2.86 0.44
C ARG A 82 1.08 2.16 0.07
N ARG A 83 0.87 1.84 -1.21
CA ARG A 83 -0.40 1.31 -1.71
C ARG A 83 -0.38 -0.18 -2.06
N TRP A 84 0.77 -0.71 -2.43
CA TRP A 84 0.87 -2.01 -3.10
C TRP A 84 1.97 -2.92 -2.56
N TRP A 85 2.68 -2.51 -1.51
CA TRP A 85 3.76 -3.34 -0.97
C TRP A 85 3.26 -4.72 -0.51
N PRO A 86 3.82 -5.82 -1.06
CA PRO A 86 3.30 -7.16 -0.82
C PRO A 86 3.89 -7.79 0.45
N ALA A 87 3.63 -7.19 1.61
CA ALA A 87 4.08 -7.70 2.90
C ALA A 87 3.51 -9.09 3.19
N GLY A 88 4.35 -10.02 3.64
CA GLY A 88 3.92 -11.37 3.97
C GLY A 88 5.08 -12.24 4.49
N PRO A 89 4.98 -12.83 5.70
CA PRO A 89 6.00 -13.74 6.23
C PRO A 89 6.26 -14.94 5.33
N SER A 90 5.22 -15.52 4.73
CA SER A 90 5.33 -16.62 3.76
C SER A 90 6.07 -16.21 2.48
N LEU A 91 6.02 -14.92 2.15
CA LEU A 91 6.74 -14.32 1.04
C LEU A 91 8.15 -13.86 1.46
N GLY A 92 8.53 -13.91 2.73
CA GLY A 92 9.80 -13.35 3.20
C GLY A 92 9.94 -11.87 2.87
N ILE A 93 8.80 -11.15 2.77
CA ILE A 93 8.76 -9.71 2.50
C ILE A 93 8.25 -9.06 3.78
N PRO A 94 9.06 -8.25 4.48
CA PRO A 94 8.66 -7.67 5.75
C PRO A 94 7.63 -6.56 5.54
N SER A 95 6.80 -6.31 6.55
CA SER A 95 5.91 -5.15 6.57
C SER A 95 6.74 -3.86 6.68
N LEU A 96 6.33 -2.82 5.95
CA LEU A 96 6.95 -1.50 6.03
C LEU A 96 6.18 -0.65 7.04
N ASP A 97 6.91 0.07 7.89
CA ASP A 97 6.30 0.95 8.88
C ASP A 97 5.68 2.19 8.18
N PRO A 98 4.37 2.46 8.36
CA PRO A 98 3.69 3.57 7.72
C PRO A 98 4.30 4.93 8.05
N ALA A 99 4.75 5.15 9.29
CA ALA A 99 5.29 6.45 9.71
C ALA A 99 6.61 6.78 9.00
N LEU A 100 7.45 5.77 8.74
CA LEU A 100 8.66 5.95 7.94
C LEU A 100 8.33 6.20 6.46
N LEU A 101 7.33 5.50 5.90
CA LEU A 101 6.88 5.76 4.54
C LEU A 101 6.27 7.16 4.40
N ASP A 102 5.48 7.62 5.36
CA ASP A 102 4.92 8.97 5.42
C ASP A 102 6.03 10.03 5.43
N LEU A 103 7.03 9.87 6.31
CA LEU A 103 8.19 10.78 6.38
C LEU A 103 8.95 10.84 5.04
N GLU A 104 9.29 9.68 4.47
CA GLU A 104 10.03 9.63 3.21
C GLU A 104 9.25 10.23 2.04
N THR A 105 7.93 10.05 2.05
CA THR A 105 7.02 10.60 1.04
C THR A 105 6.91 12.11 1.21
N ALA A 106 6.79 12.62 2.44
CA ALA A 106 6.78 14.07 2.71
C ALA A 106 8.02 14.76 2.13
N VAL A 107 9.21 14.18 2.36
CA VAL A 107 10.47 14.68 1.77
C VAL A 107 10.43 14.60 0.24
N ALA A 108 9.97 13.49 -0.33
CA ALA A 108 9.90 13.34 -1.79
C ALA A 108 8.94 14.34 -2.45
N THR A 109 7.80 14.61 -1.80
CA THR A 109 6.82 15.60 -2.24
C THR A 109 7.44 17.00 -2.22
N ALA A 110 8.13 17.38 -1.15
CA ALA A 110 8.84 18.66 -1.05
C ALA A 110 9.96 18.82 -2.11
N ASP A 111 10.68 17.73 -2.41
CA ASP A 111 11.71 17.72 -3.47
C ASP A 111 11.09 17.93 -4.86
N VAL A 112 9.94 17.31 -5.14
CA VAL A 112 9.24 17.47 -6.43
C VAL A 112 8.70 18.90 -6.59
N GLU A 113 8.13 19.50 -5.55
CA GLU A 113 7.70 20.91 -5.57
C GLU A 113 8.86 21.86 -5.90
N SER A 114 10.04 21.57 -5.35
CA SER A 114 11.25 22.36 -5.62
C SER A 114 11.73 22.24 -7.06
N VAL A 115 11.47 21.10 -7.72
CA VAL A 115 11.86 20.87 -9.13
C VAL A 115 10.88 21.51 -10.10
N ALA A 116 9.59 21.42 -9.83
CA ALA A 116 8.53 21.93 -10.70
C ALA A 116 7.34 22.42 -9.86
N GLU A 117 7.44 23.65 -9.40
CA GLU A 117 6.37 24.36 -8.69
C GLU A 117 5.03 24.24 -9.43
N GLY A 118 3.98 23.89 -8.70
CA GLY A 118 2.63 23.74 -9.22
C GLY A 118 2.35 22.38 -9.89
N LEU A 119 3.33 21.47 -9.95
CA LEU A 119 3.11 20.11 -10.43
C LEU A 119 2.12 19.35 -9.52
N LEU A 120 2.12 19.66 -8.23
CA LEU A 120 1.33 18.95 -7.22
C LEU A 120 0.20 19.81 -6.61
N ASP A 121 -0.22 20.91 -7.25
CA ASP A 121 -1.28 21.80 -6.75
C ASP A 121 -2.65 21.10 -6.56
N GLY A 122 -2.87 19.96 -7.22
CA GLY A 122 -4.06 19.10 -7.06
C GLY A 122 -3.77 17.72 -6.44
N PHE A 123 -2.61 17.57 -5.81
CA PHE A 123 -2.13 16.28 -5.32
C PHE A 123 -2.86 15.82 -4.04
N GLU A 124 -2.86 14.51 -3.79
CA GLU A 124 -3.68 13.88 -2.75
C GLU A 124 -3.20 14.14 -1.31
N ALA A 125 -1.93 14.52 -1.10
CA ALA A 125 -1.38 14.83 0.21
C ALA A 125 -0.17 15.76 0.14
N SER A 126 -0.23 16.87 0.86
CA SER A 126 0.87 17.82 1.00
C SER A 126 2.02 17.28 1.87
N PRO A 127 3.24 17.85 1.79
CA PRO A 127 4.34 17.51 2.70
C PRO A 127 3.96 17.68 4.18
N ALA A 128 3.14 18.68 4.48
CA ALA A 128 2.63 18.96 5.83
C ALA A 128 1.74 17.84 6.36
N GLU A 129 0.74 17.40 5.59
CA GLU A 129 -0.18 16.34 5.99
C GLU A 129 0.54 14.99 6.16
N LEU A 130 1.47 14.69 5.25
CA LEU A 130 2.31 13.48 5.34
C LEU A 130 3.23 13.52 6.57
N PHE A 131 3.83 14.68 6.87
CA PHE A 131 4.66 14.82 8.06
C PHE A 131 3.84 14.68 9.35
N ASP A 132 2.67 15.32 9.42
CA ASP A 132 1.75 15.21 10.56
C ASP A 132 1.33 13.75 10.81
N ALA A 133 1.02 13.01 9.73
CA ALA A 133 0.72 11.59 9.79
C ALA A 133 1.91 10.75 10.30
N ALA A 134 3.13 11.06 9.86
CA ALA A 134 4.33 10.36 10.32
C ALA A 134 4.54 10.50 11.84
N ILE A 135 4.34 11.69 12.38
CA ILE A 135 4.63 11.98 13.80
C ILE A 135 3.47 11.66 14.74
N ALA A 136 2.30 11.31 14.20
CA ALA A 136 1.10 11.01 14.98
C ALA A 136 1.38 9.94 16.05
N ASP A 137 0.90 10.20 17.28
CA ASP A 137 1.07 9.33 18.45
C ASP A 137 2.51 8.87 18.74
N GLY A 138 3.52 9.61 18.25
CA GLY A 138 4.92 9.24 18.38
C GLY A 138 5.36 8.05 17.53
N ALA A 139 4.57 7.65 16.53
CA ALA A 139 4.82 6.50 15.67
C ALA A 139 6.20 6.56 15.00
N LEU A 140 6.57 7.70 14.40
CA LEU A 140 7.89 7.86 13.78
C LEU A 140 9.05 7.63 14.76
N LEU A 141 8.95 8.10 16.00
CA LEU A 141 10.02 7.91 17.00
C LEU A 141 10.19 6.43 17.35
N ALA A 142 9.09 5.69 17.43
CA ALA A 142 9.12 4.25 17.67
C ALA A 142 9.71 3.49 16.46
N ALA A 143 9.30 3.85 15.25
CA ALA A 143 9.70 3.19 14.01
C ALA A 143 11.15 3.45 13.61
N ALA A 144 11.64 4.68 13.80
CA ALA A 144 12.91 5.12 13.21
C ALA A 144 14.15 4.69 13.98
N VAL A 145 14.05 4.04 15.14
CA VAL A 145 15.21 3.62 15.96
C VAL A 145 16.31 2.92 15.13
N PRO A 146 16.02 1.97 14.23
CA PRO A 146 17.07 1.29 13.45
C PRO A 146 17.73 2.17 12.39
N VAL A 147 17.10 3.30 12.02
CA VAL A 147 17.49 4.21 10.94
C VAL A 147 17.52 5.68 11.42
N ALA A 148 17.78 5.89 12.73
CA ALA A 148 17.56 7.18 13.38
C ALA A 148 18.37 8.32 12.74
N GLY A 149 19.58 8.03 12.25
CA GLY A 149 20.42 9.00 11.56
C GLY A 149 19.79 9.56 10.28
N ASP A 150 19.23 8.69 9.44
CA ASP A 150 18.61 9.08 8.17
C ASP A 150 17.23 9.72 8.37
N ALA A 151 16.47 9.22 9.36
CA ALA A 151 15.21 9.84 9.74
C ALA A 151 15.44 11.27 10.29
N ARG A 152 16.49 11.47 11.10
CA ARG A 152 16.90 12.79 11.58
C ARG A 152 17.28 13.73 10.44
N GLU A 153 18.03 13.25 9.45
CA GLU A 153 18.35 14.04 8.24
C GLU A 153 17.07 14.44 7.49
N SER A 154 16.13 13.50 7.32
CA SER A 154 14.84 13.75 6.68
C SER A 154 14.03 14.81 7.44
N CYS A 155 13.92 14.71 8.77
CA CYS A 155 13.26 15.72 9.60
C CYS A 155 13.95 17.08 9.52
N THR A 156 15.29 17.12 9.47
CA THR A 156 16.05 18.37 9.35
C THR A 156 15.77 19.06 8.01
N ARG A 157 15.69 18.29 6.92
CA ARG A 157 15.34 18.81 5.59
C ARG A 157 13.91 19.35 5.56
N LEU A 158 12.95 18.62 6.14
CA LEU A 158 11.57 19.10 6.23
C LEU A 158 11.45 20.35 7.10
N ALA A 159 12.21 20.45 8.21
CA ALA A 159 12.21 21.64 9.05
C ALA A 159 12.62 22.89 8.25
N ALA A 160 13.69 22.79 7.45
CA ALA A 160 14.13 23.88 6.58
C ALA A 160 13.09 24.21 5.49
N TRP A 161 12.48 23.18 4.88
CA TRP A 161 11.44 23.40 3.88
C TRP A 161 10.20 24.09 4.46
N PHE A 162 9.74 23.68 5.65
CA PHE A 162 8.60 24.31 6.32
C PHE A 162 8.91 25.77 6.70
N ASP A 163 10.13 26.06 7.14
CA ASP A 163 10.58 27.45 7.41
C ASP A 163 10.54 28.30 6.13
N ASP A 164 11.00 27.77 4.99
CA ASP A 164 10.90 28.43 3.69
C ASP A 164 9.44 28.65 3.23
N GLN A 165 8.49 27.85 3.72
CA GLN A 165 7.05 28.00 3.48
C GLN A 165 6.33 28.87 4.54
N ASP A 166 7.06 29.52 5.45
CA ASP A 166 6.55 30.26 6.60
C ASP A 166 5.67 29.42 7.56
N ASP A 167 5.81 28.09 7.55
CA ASP A 167 5.15 27.16 8.49
C ASP A 167 6.05 26.88 9.71
N VAL A 168 6.17 27.91 10.56
CA VAL A 168 7.02 27.88 11.76
C VAL A 168 6.62 26.73 12.71
N VAL A 169 5.33 26.42 12.81
CA VAL A 169 4.84 25.38 13.74
C VAL A 169 5.37 24.01 13.33
N ARG A 170 5.31 23.67 12.04
CA ARG A 170 5.83 22.39 11.55
C ARG A 170 7.35 22.38 11.46
N ALA A 171 7.97 23.52 11.18
CA ALA A 171 9.43 23.65 11.25
C ALA A 171 9.96 23.31 12.65
N GLU A 172 9.36 23.87 13.70
CA GLU A 172 9.70 23.58 15.09
C GLU A 172 9.42 22.12 15.47
N ALA A 173 8.27 21.57 15.04
CA ALA A 173 7.93 20.17 15.29
C ALA A 173 8.93 19.19 14.64
N ALA A 174 9.31 19.44 13.39
CA ALA A 174 10.32 18.64 12.68
C ALA A 174 11.70 18.74 13.33
N ALA A 175 12.09 19.92 13.81
CA ALA A 175 13.31 20.12 14.58
C ALA A 175 13.29 19.40 15.93
N GLU A 176 12.16 19.41 16.64
CA GLU A 176 12.00 18.68 17.91
C GLU A 176 12.14 17.17 17.70
N VAL A 177 11.45 16.61 16.70
CA VAL A 177 11.56 15.18 16.36
C VAL A 177 12.99 14.81 16.00
N SER A 178 13.67 15.63 15.20
CA SER A 178 15.09 15.47 14.86
C SER A 178 15.98 15.38 16.11
N ALA A 179 15.80 16.32 17.06
CA ALA A 179 16.55 16.33 18.32
C ALA A 179 16.24 15.11 19.21
N ARG A 180 14.99 14.63 19.22
CA ARG A 180 14.59 13.43 19.97
C ARG A 180 15.19 12.16 19.38
N LEU A 181 15.27 12.06 18.05
CA LEU A 181 15.94 10.95 17.37
C LEU A 181 17.45 10.91 17.65
N GLU A 182 18.10 12.08 17.80
CA GLU A 182 19.51 12.15 18.21
C GLU A 182 19.74 11.55 19.61
N MET A 183 18.80 11.77 20.53
CA MET A 183 18.86 11.23 21.89
C MET A 183 18.37 9.78 21.99
N ALA A 184 17.74 9.24 20.94
CA ALA A 184 17.21 7.88 20.95
C ALA A 184 18.37 6.88 20.98
N THR A 185 18.53 6.22 22.12
CA THR A 185 19.45 5.09 22.27
C THR A 185 18.72 3.81 21.80
N PRO A 186 19.39 2.83 21.16
CA PRO A 186 18.78 1.53 20.89
C PRO A 186 18.33 0.89 22.21
N GLY A 187 17.04 0.99 22.52
CA GLY A 187 16.43 0.46 23.72
C GLY A 187 15.98 -0.97 23.48
N GLN A 188 16.23 -1.84 24.45
CA GLN A 188 15.77 -3.23 24.45
C GLN A 188 14.24 -3.26 24.36
N ARG A 189 13.69 -3.82 23.27
CA ARG A 189 12.25 -3.87 23.03
C ARG A 189 11.64 -5.07 23.74
N GLU A 190 10.51 -4.84 24.41
CA GLU A 190 9.69 -5.90 25.00
C GLU A 190 8.85 -6.55 23.88
N TYR A 191 9.18 -7.80 23.57
CA TYR A 191 8.50 -8.58 22.55
C TYR A 191 7.15 -9.09 23.08
N ALA A 192 6.05 -8.74 22.39
CA ALA A 192 4.78 -9.44 22.52
C ALA A 192 4.78 -10.62 21.54
N LEU A 193 5.11 -11.81 22.05
CA LEU A 193 4.99 -13.08 21.34
C LEU A 193 3.54 -13.29 20.88
N ALA A 194 3.30 -13.27 19.58
CA ALA A 194 2.06 -13.75 19.00
C ALA A 194 2.00 -15.28 19.14
N ALA A 195 1.17 -15.76 20.07
CA ALA A 195 0.91 -17.18 20.21
C ALA A 195 0.15 -17.69 18.97
N GLY A 196 0.80 -18.56 18.19
CA GLY A 196 0.13 -19.34 17.16
C GLY A 196 -1.02 -20.14 17.78
N LEU A 197 -2.21 -20.04 17.19
CA LEU A 197 -3.38 -20.79 17.62
C LEU A 197 -3.80 -21.82 16.57
N ASP A 198 -4.25 -22.95 17.12
CA ASP A 198 -4.54 -24.22 16.47
C ASP A 198 -5.44 -24.13 15.24
N PRO A 199 -5.27 -25.06 14.28
CA PRO A 199 -6.21 -25.24 13.19
C PRO A 199 -7.62 -25.53 13.72
N LEU A 200 -8.61 -24.85 13.14
CA LEU A 200 -10.02 -25.04 13.43
C LEU A 200 -10.40 -26.52 13.26
N ALA A 201 -10.95 -27.14 14.31
CA ALA A 201 -11.37 -28.54 14.26
C ALA A 201 -12.41 -28.77 13.14
N PRO A 202 -12.36 -29.90 12.41
CA PRO A 202 -13.38 -30.23 11.41
C PRO A 202 -14.72 -30.43 12.11
N GLY A 203 -15.68 -29.54 11.85
CA GLY A 203 -17.06 -29.66 12.34
C GLY A 203 -17.92 -30.53 11.43
N GLU A 204 -18.79 -31.35 12.01
CA GLU A 204 -19.91 -31.96 11.29
C GLU A 204 -20.80 -30.87 10.67
N GLY A 205 -21.26 -31.08 9.43
CA GLY A 205 -22.20 -30.17 8.74
C GLY A 205 -21.60 -29.20 7.71
N VAL A 206 -20.33 -29.36 7.29
CA VAL A 206 -19.75 -28.53 6.21
C VAL A 206 -20.37 -28.91 4.86
N LEU A 207 -21.03 -27.95 4.21
CA LEU A 207 -21.62 -28.10 2.87
C LEU A 207 -20.61 -27.78 1.76
N ALA A 208 -19.78 -26.75 1.96
CA ALA A 208 -18.76 -26.33 1.02
C ALA A 208 -17.62 -25.63 1.75
N THR A 209 -16.42 -25.66 1.16
CA THR A 209 -15.26 -24.91 1.63
C THR A 209 -14.36 -24.58 0.46
N GLY A 210 -13.57 -23.51 0.60
CA GLY A 210 -12.57 -23.14 -0.37
C GLY A 210 -11.55 -22.19 0.21
N ARG A 211 -10.59 -21.84 -0.64
CA ARG A 211 -9.56 -20.84 -0.38
C ARG A 211 -9.57 -19.81 -1.50
N ALA A 212 -9.12 -18.62 -1.17
CA ALA A 212 -8.90 -17.54 -2.12
C ALA A 212 -7.72 -16.69 -1.62
N SER A 213 -7.14 -15.92 -2.54
CA SER A 213 -6.13 -14.92 -2.21
C SER A 213 -6.78 -13.54 -2.14
N VAL A 214 -6.20 -12.66 -1.33
CA VAL A 214 -6.63 -11.26 -1.26
C VAL A 214 -6.35 -10.59 -2.61
N ASP A 215 -7.37 -9.92 -3.17
CA ASP A 215 -7.17 -9.01 -4.29
C ASP A 215 -6.65 -7.69 -3.73
N TRP A 216 -5.34 -7.45 -3.89
CA TRP A 216 -4.69 -6.24 -3.38
C TRP A 216 -5.41 -4.97 -3.81
N ALA A 217 -6.03 -4.97 -5.01
CA ALA A 217 -6.75 -3.83 -5.56
C ALA A 217 -8.05 -3.45 -4.83
N ARG A 218 -8.53 -4.32 -3.94
CA ARG A 218 -9.82 -4.17 -3.24
C ARG A 218 -9.69 -3.95 -1.74
N VAL A 219 -8.48 -4.05 -1.20
CA VAL A 219 -8.22 -3.90 0.24
C VAL A 219 -7.39 -2.65 0.50
N PRO A 220 -7.58 -1.96 1.63
CA PRO A 220 -6.68 -0.88 2.01
C PRO A 220 -5.25 -1.42 2.18
N PRO A 221 -4.23 -0.63 1.82
CA PRO A 221 -2.86 -1.07 1.91
C PRO A 221 -2.40 -1.27 3.35
N GLY A 222 -1.44 -2.17 3.55
CA GLY A 222 -0.82 -2.41 4.86
C GLY A 222 -1.72 -3.10 5.89
N ILE A 223 -2.93 -3.53 5.50
CA ILE A 223 -3.89 -4.17 6.43
C ILE A 223 -3.75 -5.69 6.46
N LEU A 224 -3.48 -6.33 5.31
CA LEU A 224 -3.52 -7.79 5.14
C LEU A 224 -2.23 -8.35 4.52
N ASP A 225 -1.91 -9.59 4.87
CA ASP A 225 -0.85 -10.40 4.26
C ASP A 225 -1.13 -10.62 2.76
N ALA A 226 -0.13 -10.27 1.95
CA ALA A 226 -0.16 -10.36 0.50
C ALA A 226 0.03 -11.78 -0.04
N GLY A 227 0.27 -12.76 0.84
CA GLY A 227 0.40 -14.17 0.52
C GLY A 227 -0.81 -14.76 -0.23
N GLU A 228 -0.56 -15.86 -0.91
CA GLU A 228 -1.60 -16.62 -1.60
C GLU A 228 -2.42 -17.46 -0.61
N ASP A 229 -3.69 -17.70 -0.94
CA ASP A 229 -4.60 -18.57 -0.19
C ASP A 229 -4.83 -18.15 1.29
N THR A 230 -4.67 -16.86 1.59
CA THR A 230 -4.87 -16.28 2.94
C THR A 230 -6.33 -16.17 3.35
N VAL A 231 -7.27 -16.21 2.40
CA VAL A 231 -8.71 -16.24 2.65
C VAL A 231 -9.18 -17.69 2.67
N THR A 232 -9.75 -18.10 3.79
CA THR A 232 -10.42 -19.40 3.93
C THR A 232 -11.90 -19.17 4.18
N TRP A 233 -12.74 -19.96 3.53
CA TRP A 233 -14.18 -19.85 3.70
C TRP A 233 -14.82 -21.23 3.78
N ARG A 234 -15.95 -21.29 4.48
CA ARG A 234 -16.76 -22.49 4.58
C ARG A 234 -18.22 -22.15 4.77
N ILE A 235 -19.07 -23.01 4.22
CA ILE A 235 -20.51 -22.95 4.39
C ILE A 235 -20.91 -24.11 5.28
N VAL A 236 -21.53 -23.80 6.41
CA VAL A 236 -21.87 -24.77 7.45
C VAL A 236 -23.38 -24.80 7.61
N ALA A 237 -23.96 -26.00 7.52
CA ALA A 237 -25.33 -26.24 7.93
C ALA A 237 -25.37 -26.39 9.45
N ALA A 238 -25.98 -25.42 10.14
CA ALA A 238 -26.28 -25.52 11.56
C ALA A 238 -27.77 -25.88 11.77
N ALA A 239 -28.13 -26.29 12.98
CA ALA A 239 -29.49 -26.71 13.31
C ALA A 239 -30.56 -25.62 13.08
N ALA A 240 -30.16 -24.34 13.14
CA ALA A 240 -31.07 -23.20 13.00
C ALA A 240 -31.02 -22.54 11.61
N ALA A 241 -29.84 -22.48 10.97
CA ALA A 241 -29.64 -21.83 9.68
C ALA A 241 -28.35 -22.32 9.00
N THR A 242 -28.26 -22.14 7.68
CA THR A 242 -27.00 -22.29 6.95
C THR A 242 -26.23 -20.98 7.03
N ARG A 243 -24.93 -21.03 7.33
CA ARG A 243 -24.09 -19.83 7.46
C ARG A 243 -22.84 -19.92 6.62
N LEU A 244 -22.41 -18.79 6.08
CA LEU A 244 -21.10 -18.60 5.47
C LEU A 244 -20.17 -18.04 6.55
N GLU A 245 -19.06 -18.74 6.76
CA GLU A 245 -17.98 -18.30 7.64
C GLU A 245 -16.74 -17.98 6.79
N VAL A 246 -16.13 -16.82 7.04
CA VAL A 246 -14.94 -16.36 6.34
C VAL A 246 -13.87 -16.00 7.35
N VAL A 247 -12.64 -16.42 7.08
CA VAL A 247 -11.46 -16.08 7.86
C VAL A 247 -10.35 -15.65 6.91
N VAL A 248 -9.76 -14.48 7.18
CA VAL A 248 -8.61 -13.94 6.44
C VAL A 248 -7.42 -13.90 7.38
N ALA A 249 -6.44 -14.75 7.12
CA ALA A 249 -5.22 -14.83 7.91
C ALA A 249 -4.28 -13.65 7.62
N GLY A 250 -3.47 -13.26 8.61
CA GLY A 250 -2.42 -12.27 8.45
C GLY A 250 -2.96 -10.83 8.41
N ALA A 251 -3.59 -10.39 9.50
CA ALA A 251 -3.97 -8.98 9.66
C ALA A 251 -2.87 -8.22 10.40
N PHE A 252 -2.46 -7.07 9.85
CA PHE A 252 -1.45 -6.17 10.43
C PHE A 252 -2.07 -4.99 11.17
N ALA A 253 -3.25 -4.54 10.73
CA ALA A 253 -3.97 -3.41 11.32
C ALA A 253 -5.49 -3.60 11.16
N ASP A 254 -6.26 -2.81 11.90
CA ASP A 254 -7.74 -2.83 11.83
C ASP A 254 -8.24 -2.02 10.62
N ALA A 255 -9.34 -2.46 10.02
CA ALA A 255 -9.99 -1.81 8.90
C ALA A 255 -11.44 -2.31 8.73
N ALA A 256 -12.32 -1.43 8.27
CA ALA A 256 -13.69 -1.80 7.90
C ALA A 256 -13.69 -2.52 6.53
N ILE A 257 -13.67 -3.85 6.54
CA ILE A 257 -13.67 -4.68 5.32
C ILE A 257 -14.76 -5.75 5.37
N ALA A 258 -15.20 -6.22 4.19
CA ALA A 258 -16.19 -7.28 4.05
C ALA A 258 -15.73 -8.35 3.05
N ALA A 259 -16.27 -9.57 3.18
CA ALA A 259 -16.13 -10.63 2.20
C ALA A 259 -17.43 -10.79 1.40
N PHE A 260 -17.30 -10.85 0.08
CA PHE A 260 -18.39 -10.98 -0.86
C PHE A 260 -18.31 -12.35 -1.52
N ALA A 261 -19.36 -13.16 -1.35
CA ALA A 261 -19.48 -14.45 -1.99
C ALA A 261 -20.35 -14.35 -3.24
N SER A 262 -19.86 -14.88 -4.35
CA SER A 262 -20.55 -14.87 -5.64
C SER A 262 -20.54 -16.24 -6.31
N HIS A 263 -21.52 -16.44 -7.20
CA HIS A 263 -21.62 -17.62 -8.05
C HIS A 263 -21.86 -17.16 -9.50
N ALA A 264 -20.98 -17.59 -10.40
CA ALA A 264 -21.00 -17.16 -11.81
C ALA A 264 -21.02 -15.62 -11.98
N GLY A 265 -20.38 -14.90 -11.06
CA GLY A 265 -20.31 -13.43 -11.06
C GLY A 265 -21.41 -12.74 -10.25
N GLU A 266 -22.51 -13.42 -9.92
CA GLU A 266 -23.61 -12.82 -9.18
C GLU A 266 -23.38 -12.92 -7.65
N PRO A 267 -23.33 -11.82 -6.90
CA PRO A 267 -23.17 -11.84 -5.46
C PRO A 267 -24.42 -12.43 -4.78
N PHE A 268 -24.22 -13.28 -3.78
CA PHE A 268 -25.32 -13.88 -3.02
C PHE A 268 -25.18 -13.75 -1.49
N ALA A 269 -24.01 -13.33 -0.99
CA ALA A 269 -23.81 -13.04 0.42
C ALA A 269 -22.70 -12.01 0.63
N GLU A 270 -22.87 -11.19 1.65
CA GLU A 270 -21.88 -10.26 2.18
C GLU A 270 -21.63 -10.59 3.64
N VAL A 271 -20.35 -10.61 4.03
CA VAL A 271 -19.91 -10.97 5.38
C VAL A 271 -19.03 -9.83 5.91
N PRO A 272 -19.54 -8.97 6.80
CA PRO A 272 -18.71 -8.02 7.52
C PRO A 272 -17.63 -8.77 8.29
N LEU A 273 -16.39 -8.28 8.23
CA LEU A 273 -15.26 -8.91 8.91
C LEU A 273 -14.78 -8.03 10.06
N GLU A 274 -14.51 -8.67 11.19
CA GLU A 274 -13.99 -8.03 12.39
C GLU A 274 -12.57 -8.51 12.67
N LEU A 275 -11.71 -7.60 13.14
CA LEU A 275 -10.35 -7.92 13.54
C LEU A 275 -10.34 -8.70 14.86
N GLY A 276 -9.74 -9.88 14.83
CA GLY A 276 -9.37 -10.65 16.01
C GLY A 276 -7.85 -10.69 16.22
N ALA A 277 -7.35 -11.70 16.92
CA ALA A 277 -5.91 -11.89 17.15
C ALA A 277 -5.14 -12.18 15.84
N GLY A 278 -4.73 -11.13 15.13
CA GLY A 278 -3.91 -11.20 13.91
C GLY A 278 -4.63 -11.74 12.67
N ARG A 279 -5.97 -11.70 12.64
CA ARG A 279 -6.79 -12.15 11.50
C ARG A 279 -8.14 -11.46 11.49
N PHE A 280 -8.73 -11.34 10.31
CA PHE A 280 -10.13 -10.94 10.17
C PHE A 280 -11.03 -12.17 10.12
N SER A 281 -12.20 -12.10 10.76
CA SER A 281 -13.20 -13.17 10.67
C SER A 281 -14.62 -12.60 10.68
N GLY A 282 -15.53 -13.29 10.01
CA GLY A 282 -16.93 -12.91 9.99
C GLY A 282 -17.84 -14.08 9.64
N THR A 283 -19.11 -13.94 9.99
CA THR A 283 -20.14 -14.94 9.69
C THR A 283 -21.43 -14.26 9.23
N ALA A 284 -22.04 -14.78 8.16
CA ALA A 284 -23.35 -14.33 7.70
C ALA A 284 -24.31 -15.53 7.55
N GLU A 285 -25.56 -15.34 7.95
CA GLU A 285 -26.63 -16.30 7.67
C GLU A 285 -27.03 -16.22 6.20
N LEU A 286 -27.17 -17.38 5.55
CA LEU A 286 -27.63 -17.46 4.17
C LEU A 286 -29.15 -17.52 4.12
N ASP A 287 -29.75 -16.76 3.20
CA ASP A 287 -31.17 -16.84 2.94
C ASP A 287 -31.55 -18.20 2.28
N GLU A 288 -32.85 -18.43 2.07
CA GLU A 288 -33.31 -19.67 1.44
C GLU A 288 -32.75 -19.85 0.01
N THR A 289 -32.54 -18.76 -0.72
CA THR A 289 -32.07 -18.77 -2.11
C THR A 289 -30.62 -19.23 -2.18
N ALA A 290 -29.75 -18.60 -1.38
CA ALA A 290 -28.34 -18.93 -1.20
C ALA A 290 -28.16 -20.33 -0.61
N THR A 291 -29.02 -20.75 0.33
CA THR A 291 -29.01 -22.12 0.85
C THR A 291 -29.29 -23.15 -0.24
N ARG A 292 -30.29 -22.91 -1.11
CA ARG A 292 -30.59 -23.81 -2.24
C ARG A 292 -29.49 -23.82 -3.29
N LEU A 293 -28.84 -22.69 -3.52
CA LEU A 293 -27.69 -22.57 -4.42
C LEU A 293 -26.53 -23.43 -3.92
N THR A 294 -26.14 -23.26 -2.66
CA THR A 294 -24.98 -23.94 -2.06
C THR A 294 -25.17 -25.44 -1.92
N ALA A 295 -26.40 -25.93 -1.81
CA ALA A 295 -26.71 -27.37 -1.85
C ALA A 295 -26.54 -28.01 -3.24
N ARG A 296 -26.48 -27.23 -4.33
CA ARG A 296 -26.45 -27.72 -5.72
C ARG A 296 -25.12 -27.46 -6.43
N VAL A 297 -24.31 -26.57 -5.87
CA VAL A 297 -23.11 -26.04 -6.51
C VAL A 297 -21.86 -26.67 -5.88
N HIS A 298 -20.90 -27.04 -6.71
CA HIS A 298 -19.61 -27.53 -6.22
C HIS A 298 -18.74 -26.35 -5.79
N SER A 299 -17.92 -26.53 -4.74
CA SER A 299 -17.10 -25.45 -4.17
C SER A 299 -16.24 -24.69 -5.19
N GLY A 300 -15.79 -25.34 -6.27
CA GLY A 300 -14.99 -24.69 -7.34
C GLY A 300 -15.76 -23.69 -8.22
N GLN A 301 -17.07 -23.52 -8.03
CA GLN A 301 -17.89 -22.53 -8.74
C GLN A 301 -18.30 -21.35 -7.85
N LEU A 302 -17.93 -21.39 -6.57
CA LEU A 302 -18.13 -20.30 -5.62
C LEU A 302 -16.85 -19.49 -5.52
N ALA A 303 -16.98 -18.16 -5.63
CA ALA A 303 -15.88 -17.24 -5.42
C ALA A 303 -16.13 -16.42 -4.16
N VAL A 304 -15.09 -16.17 -3.37
CA VAL A 304 -15.12 -15.26 -2.23
C VAL A 304 -14.02 -14.23 -2.42
N VAL A 305 -14.39 -12.95 -2.38
CA VAL A 305 -13.49 -11.81 -2.57
C VAL A 305 -13.58 -10.91 -1.34
N VAL A 306 -12.44 -10.47 -0.82
CA VAL A 306 -12.36 -9.56 0.35
C VAL A 306 -12.05 -8.15 -0.12
N GLY A 307 -12.74 -7.15 0.44
CA GLY A 307 -12.49 -5.74 0.12
C GLY A 307 -13.45 -4.74 0.78
N VAL A 308 -13.27 -3.46 0.44
CA VAL A 308 -14.07 -2.32 0.95
C VAL A 308 -15.35 -2.04 0.14
N ALA A 309 -15.51 -2.60 -1.05
CA ALA A 309 -16.75 -2.54 -1.84
C ALA A 309 -16.80 -3.61 -2.94
N GLY A 310 -18.00 -4.09 -3.25
CA GLY A 310 -18.26 -4.96 -4.40
C GLY A 310 -18.33 -4.17 -5.71
N GLU A 311 -17.42 -4.51 -6.63
CA GLU A 311 -17.42 -4.19 -8.08
C GLU A 311 -16.72 -2.91 -8.56
N GLY A 312 -16.11 -3.03 -9.75
CA GLY A 312 -15.55 -1.92 -10.54
C GLY A 312 -14.07 -2.04 -10.88
N VAL A 313 -13.26 -2.68 -10.03
CA VAL A 313 -11.81 -2.80 -10.25
C VAL A 313 -11.48 -4.16 -10.87
N ALA A 314 -10.77 -4.14 -12.01
CA ALA A 314 -10.14 -5.33 -12.57
C ALA A 314 -9.20 -5.88 -11.50
N GLY A 315 -9.48 -7.11 -11.05
CA GLY A 315 -8.74 -7.69 -9.94
C GLY A 315 -7.32 -8.06 -10.34
N THR A 316 -6.44 -8.08 -9.34
CA THR A 316 -5.04 -8.47 -9.52
C THR A 316 -4.97 -9.97 -9.82
N THR A 317 -4.35 -10.37 -10.93
CA THR A 317 -4.22 -11.80 -11.25
C THR A 317 -3.11 -12.44 -10.42
N ALA A 318 -3.10 -13.78 -10.30
CA ALA A 318 -2.00 -14.50 -9.65
C ALA A 318 -0.66 -14.29 -10.37
N GLY A 319 -0.68 -14.12 -11.70
CA GLY A 319 0.51 -13.79 -12.49
C GLY A 319 1.07 -12.42 -12.11
N ASP A 320 0.20 -11.41 -12.00
CA ASP A 320 0.60 -10.06 -11.59
C ASP A 320 1.23 -10.05 -10.20
N ARG A 321 0.61 -10.74 -9.22
CA ARG A 321 1.14 -10.84 -7.85
C ARG A 321 2.50 -11.53 -7.82
N ALA A 322 2.65 -12.65 -8.53
CA ALA A 322 3.91 -13.39 -8.59
C ALA A 322 5.04 -12.57 -9.20
N GLU A 323 4.77 -11.79 -10.25
CA GLU A 323 5.75 -10.90 -10.86
C GLU A 323 6.17 -9.77 -9.90
N VAL A 324 5.21 -9.10 -9.24
CA VAL A 324 5.51 -8.05 -8.25
C VAL A 324 6.36 -8.60 -7.10
N VAL A 325 5.99 -9.77 -6.56
CA VAL A 325 6.75 -10.44 -5.50
C VAL A 325 8.18 -10.76 -5.96
N ALA A 326 8.34 -11.24 -7.20
CA ALA A 326 9.67 -11.52 -7.75
C ALA A 326 10.52 -10.25 -7.89
N LEU A 327 9.94 -9.15 -8.37
CA LEU A 327 10.62 -7.86 -8.49
C LEU A 327 11.02 -7.29 -7.12
N VAL A 328 10.12 -7.33 -6.13
CA VAL A 328 10.39 -6.86 -4.76
C VAL A 328 11.51 -7.66 -4.11
N ARG A 329 11.49 -8.99 -4.23
CA ARG A 329 12.56 -9.85 -3.69
C ARG A 329 13.91 -9.66 -4.38
N ALA A 330 13.92 -9.28 -5.66
CA ALA A 330 15.13 -9.01 -6.42
C ALA A 330 15.72 -7.61 -6.17
N ARG A 331 15.08 -6.79 -5.33
CA ARG A 331 15.47 -5.41 -5.08
C ARG A 331 16.86 -5.33 -4.44
N PRO A 332 17.80 -4.55 -5.02
CA PRO A 332 19.16 -4.44 -4.50
C PRO A 332 19.19 -3.63 -3.19
N PRO A 333 20.07 -3.97 -2.22
CA PRO A 333 20.13 -3.29 -0.92
C PRO A 333 20.32 -1.77 -0.99
N GLU A 334 21.12 -1.28 -1.95
CA GLU A 334 21.40 0.13 -2.17
C GLU A 334 20.19 0.94 -2.67
N ALA A 335 19.19 0.27 -3.23
CA ALA A 335 17.95 0.93 -3.68
C ALA A 335 16.86 0.94 -2.59
N ARG A 336 17.10 0.34 -1.42
CA ARG A 336 16.08 0.23 -0.36
C ARG A 336 15.78 1.58 0.28
N THR A 337 14.50 1.83 0.55
CA THR A 337 14.03 3.01 1.28
C THR A 337 14.40 2.95 2.78
N LEU A 338 14.18 4.04 3.52
CA LEU A 338 14.36 4.03 4.98
C LEU A 338 13.46 3.00 5.66
N ALA A 339 12.18 2.95 5.26
CA ALA A 339 11.23 1.99 5.78
C ALA A 339 11.70 0.53 5.54
N GLU A 340 12.20 0.23 4.35
CA GLU A 340 12.74 -1.09 4.02
C GLU A 340 13.98 -1.45 4.86
N ARG A 341 14.89 -0.48 5.07
CA ARG A 341 16.09 -0.70 5.88
C ARG A 341 15.76 -0.89 7.36
N ALA A 342 14.79 -0.16 7.89
CA ALA A 342 14.31 -0.35 9.26
C ALA A 342 13.66 -1.71 9.45
N ALA A 343 12.86 -2.16 8.47
CA ALA A 343 12.24 -3.48 8.48
C ALA A 343 13.28 -4.61 8.40
N ALA A 344 14.30 -4.47 7.55
CA ALA A 344 15.38 -5.46 7.43
C ALA A 344 16.23 -5.56 8.71
N ALA A 345 16.59 -4.42 9.32
CA ALA A 345 17.33 -4.42 10.58
C ALA A 345 16.55 -5.10 11.72
N SER A 346 15.22 -4.99 11.72
CA SER A 346 14.37 -5.65 12.71
C SER A 346 14.29 -7.17 12.53
N ALA A 347 14.49 -7.68 11.31
CA ALA A 347 14.47 -9.12 11.01
C ALA A 347 15.80 -9.82 11.33
N ASP A 348 16.94 -9.13 11.16
CA ASP A 348 18.26 -9.68 11.48
C ASP A 348 18.48 -9.83 13.00
N GLU A 349 17.74 -9.10 13.83
CA GLU A 349 17.77 -9.22 15.30
C GLU A 349 16.89 -10.37 15.84
N GLU A 350 16.10 -11.03 14.98
CA GLU A 350 15.22 -12.15 15.35
C GLU A 350 15.93 -13.53 15.30
N PHE A 351 17.20 -13.57 14.86
CA PHE A 351 18.00 -14.80 14.70
C PHE A 351 19.19 -14.91 15.68
#